data_AF-A0A0N9HX96-F1
#
_entry.id   AF-A0A0N9HX96-F1
#
_cell.length_a   1.000
_cell.length_b   1.000
_cell.length_c   1.000
_cell.angle_alpha   90.00
_cell.angle_beta   90.00
_cell.angle_gamma   90.00
#
_symmetry.space_group_name_H-M   'P 1'
#
loop_
_entity.id
_entity.type
_entity.pdbx_description
1 polymer ?
#
loop_
_entity_poly.entity_id
_entity_poly.type
_entity_poly.pdbx_seq_one_letter_code
_entity_poly.pdbx_strand_id
1 'polypeptide(L)'
;MSEGYEVVLGALAAHARQVNGVADEIRGVSGHAATKLPSDALGEIGQPFTALMDQLVAAGNRALEASANAVHATAADIVRSKDELGYRENETGQGFGGVGG
;
A
#
# COMPACT_ATOMS: atom_id res chain seq x y z
N MET A 1 0.20 29.99 -12.97
CA MET A 1 0.25 28.52 -13.22
C MET A 1 0.76 27.75 -12.01
N SER A 2 1.63 28.30 -11.14
CA SER A 2 2.18 27.62 -9.96
C SER A 2 1.15 27.17 -8.91
N GLU A 3 0.10 27.97 -8.62
CA GLU A 3 -0.90 27.63 -7.59
C GLU A 3 -1.69 26.34 -7.89
N GLY A 4 -2.01 26.07 -9.16
CA GLY A 4 -2.74 24.86 -9.54
C GLY A 4 -1.89 23.59 -9.35
N TYR A 5 -0.58 23.70 -9.49
CA TYR A 5 0.35 22.58 -9.35
C TYR A 5 0.69 22.28 -7.89
N GLU A 6 0.84 23.30 -7.05
CA GLU A 6 1.00 23.13 -5.60
C GLU A 6 -0.21 22.39 -4.99
N VAL A 7 -1.42 22.68 -5.49
CA VAL A 7 -2.65 21.95 -5.13
C VAL A 7 -2.58 20.47 -5.58
N VAL A 8 -2.04 20.19 -6.77
CA VAL A 8 -1.90 18.82 -7.28
C VAL A 8 -0.86 18.02 -6.49
N LEU A 9 0.29 18.62 -6.14
CA LEU A 9 1.31 17.99 -5.30
C LEU A 9 0.78 17.71 -3.89
N GLY A 10 0.01 18.65 -3.32
CA GLY A 10 -0.69 18.47 -2.06
C GLY A 10 -1.72 17.34 -2.10
N ALA A 11 -2.50 17.24 -3.17
CA ALA A 11 -3.48 16.17 -3.39
C ALA A 11 -2.80 14.79 -3.55
N LEU A 12 -1.71 14.70 -4.32
CA LEU A 12 -0.93 13.46 -4.46
C LEU A 12 -0.37 13.00 -3.10
N ALA A 13 0.16 13.92 -2.31
CA ALA A 13 0.68 13.60 -0.98
C ALA A 13 -0.42 13.17 0.01
N ALA A 14 -1.62 13.76 -0.08
CA ALA A 14 -2.77 13.31 0.70
C ALA A 14 -3.22 11.90 0.29
N HIS A 15 -3.28 11.63 -1.02
CA HIS A 15 -3.68 10.32 -1.53
C HIS A 15 -2.68 9.21 -1.18
N ALA A 16 -1.37 9.47 -1.32
CA ALA A 16 -0.33 8.53 -0.90
C ALA A 16 -0.45 8.15 0.59
N ARG A 17 -0.78 9.11 1.46
CA ARG A 17 -1.03 8.84 2.89
C ARG A 17 -2.25 7.96 3.12
N GLN A 18 -3.34 8.18 2.39
CA GLN A 18 -4.53 7.34 2.48
C GLN A 18 -4.24 5.91 2.02
N VAL A 19 -3.53 5.74 0.91
CA VAL A 19 -3.15 4.41 0.38
C VAL A 19 -2.24 3.66 1.36
N ASN A 20 -1.28 4.36 1.98
CA ASN A 20 -0.46 3.77 3.05
C ASN A 20 -1.30 3.36 4.27
N GLY A 21 -2.26 4.17 4.69
CA GLY A 21 -3.18 3.81 5.77
C GLY A 21 -3.93 2.51 5.49
N VAL A 22 -4.42 2.32 4.26
CA VAL A 22 -5.08 1.07 3.84
C VAL A 22 -4.10 -0.11 3.86
N ALA A 23 -2.84 0.08 3.44
CA ALA A 23 -1.83 -0.98 3.52
C ALA A 23 -1.55 -1.41 4.97
N ASP A 24 -1.47 -0.44 5.89
CA ASP A 24 -1.27 -0.70 7.32
C ASP A 24 -2.47 -1.41 7.95
N GLU A 25 -3.69 -1.05 7.58
CA GLU A 25 -4.91 -1.76 7.99
C GLU A 25 -4.92 -3.22 7.50
N ILE A 26 -4.57 -3.47 6.23
CA ILE A 26 -4.47 -4.83 5.68
C ILE A 26 -3.42 -5.64 6.46
N ARG A 27 -2.26 -5.05 6.78
CA ARG A 27 -1.25 -5.71 7.62
C ARG A 27 -1.79 -6.01 9.02
N GLY A 28 -2.49 -5.07 9.65
CA GLY A 28 -3.10 -5.26 10.97
C GLY A 28 -4.10 -6.42 11.01
N VAL A 29 -4.92 -6.58 9.96
CA VAL A 29 -5.87 -7.69 9.83
C VAL A 29 -5.16 -9.01 9.59
N SER A 30 -4.10 -9.03 8.77
CA SER A 30 -3.31 -10.25 8.52
C SER A 30 -2.67 -10.82 9.79
N GLY A 31 -2.25 -9.95 10.73
CA GLY A 31 -1.77 -10.37 12.05
C GLY A 31 -2.82 -11.05 12.91
N HIS A 32 -4.09 -10.66 12.78
CA HIS A 32 -5.23 -11.28 13.49
C HIS A 32 -5.74 -12.55 12.80
N ALA A 33 -5.53 -12.71 11.48
CA ALA A 33 -5.93 -13.89 10.72
C ALA A 33 -5.00 -15.11 10.93
N ALA A 34 -3.91 -14.95 11.69
CA ALA A 34 -2.97 -16.01 12.04
C ALA A 34 -3.51 -17.03 13.08
N THR A 35 -4.81 -17.02 13.37
CA THR A 35 -5.44 -17.98 14.29
C THR A 35 -5.49 -19.36 13.67
N LYS A 36 -4.48 -20.20 13.97
CA LYS A 36 -4.51 -21.62 13.65
C LYS A 36 -5.54 -22.32 14.54
N LEU A 37 -6.29 -23.26 13.96
CA LEU A 37 -7.05 -24.19 14.77
C LEU A 37 -6.06 -25.13 15.50
N PRO A 38 -6.25 -25.41 16.79
CA PRO A 38 -5.54 -26.50 17.45
C PRO A 38 -5.75 -27.81 16.68
N SER A 39 -4.69 -28.62 16.55
CA SER A 39 -4.75 -29.88 15.78
C SER A 39 -5.81 -30.86 16.28
N ASP A 40 -6.22 -30.74 17.54
CA ASP A 40 -7.21 -31.57 18.21
C ASP A 40 -8.61 -30.92 18.32
N ALA A 41 -8.80 -29.71 17.77
CA ALA A 41 -10.02 -28.94 17.95
C ALA A 41 -11.30 -29.61 17.42
N LEU A 42 -11.16 -30.58 16.50
CA LEU A 42 -12.26 -31.37 15.93
C LEU A 42 -12.18 -32.86 16.30
N GLY A 43 -11.32 -33.24 17.24
CA GLY A 43 -11.04 -34.63 17.60
C GLY A 43 -10.33 -35.44 16.50
N GLU A 44 -10.05 -36.71 16.75
CA GLU A 44 -9.26 -37.60 15.87
C GLU A 44 -9.87 -37.74 14.46
N ILE A 45 -11.21 -37.78 14.38
CA ILE A 45 -11.96 -37.88 13.11
C ILE A 45 -11.90 -36.56 12.32
N GLY A 46 -11.81 -35.42 13.01
CA GLY A 46 -11.79 -34.09 12.40
C GLY A 46 -10.40 -33.59 12.00
N GLN A 47 -9.34 -34.36 12.26
CA GLN A 47 -7.95 -34.05 11.87
C GLN A 47 -7.79 -33.68 10.37
N PRO A 48 -8.39 -34.41 9.41
CA PRO A 48 -8.26 -34.06 8.00
C PRO A 48 -8.90 -32.71 7.66
N PHE A 49 -10.02 -32.38 8.30
CA PHE A 49 -10.68 -31.08 8.14
C PHE A 49 -9.86 -29.95 8.74
N THR A 50 -9.23 -30.19 9.90
CA THR A 50 -8.33 -29.23 10.54
C THR A 50 -7.14 -28.91 9.63
N ALA A 51 -6.54 -29.93 9.01
CA ALA A 51 -5.44 -29.76 8.07
C ALA A 51 -5.85 -28.97 6.80
N LEU A 52 -7.06 -29.19 6.27
CA LEU A 52 -7.58 -28.41 5.13
C LEU A 52 -7.82 -26.94 5.51
N MET A 53 -8.37 -26.69 6.69
CA MET A 53 -8.58 -25.34 7.21
C MET A 53 -7.24 -24.61 7.42
N ASP A 54 -6.22 -25.29 7.94
CA ASP A 54 -4.88 -24.72 8.08
C ASP A 54 -4.27 -24.33 6.73
N GLN A 55 -4.46 -25.15 5.69
CA GLN A 55 -4.00 -24.81 4.34
C GLN A 55 -4.73 -23.59 3.77
N LEU A 56 -6.04 -23.48 4.00
CA LEU A 56 -6.84 -22.33 3.59
C LEU A 56 -6.39 -21.05 4.30
N VAL A 57 -6.19 -21.10 5.61
CA VAL A 57 -5.67 -19.99 6.41
C VAL A 57 -4.29 -19.56 5.91
N ALA A 58 -3.39 -20.51 5.64
CA ALA A 58 -2.06 -20.22 5.11
C ALA A 58 -2.10 -19.61 3.69
N ALA A 59 -3.05 -20.00 2.85
CA ALA A 59 -3.25 -19.40 1.53
C ALA A 59 -3.82 -17.98 1.65
N GLY A 60 -4.80 -17.76 2.51
CA GLY A 60 -5.39 -16.45 2.79
C GLY A 60 -4.37 -15.46 3.33
N ASN A 61 -3.54 -15.86 4.30
CA ASN A 61 -2.50 -15.00 4.86
C ASN A 61 -1.47 -14.58 3.80
N ARG A 62 -1.06 -15.49 2.91
CA ARG A 62 -0.19 -15.15 1.78
C ARG A 62 -0.83 -14.16 0.81
N ALA A 63 -2.12 -14.30 0.54
CA ALA A 63 -2.85 -13.37 -0.33
C ALA A 63 -2.98 -11.97 0.29
N LEU A 64 -3.24 -11.89 1.60
CA LEU A 64 -3.29 -10.62 2.34
C LEU A 64 -1.93 -9.93 2.35
N GLU A 65 -0.85 -10.68 2.59
CA GLU A 65 0.51 -10.15 2.56
C GLU A 65 0.90 -9.63 1.17
N ALA A 66 0.59 -10.38 0.11
CA ALA A 66 0.80 -9.95 -1.27
C ALA A 66 0.02 -8.67 -1.60
N SER A 67 -1.23 -8.58 -1.12
CA SER A 67 -2.08 -7.40 -1.30
C SER A 67 -1.50 -6.18 -0.58
N ALA A 68 -1.08 -6.33 0.68
CA ALA A 68 -0.44 -5.25 1.43
C ALA A 68 0.83 -4.74 0.73
N ASN A 69 1.66 -5.65 0.20
CA ASN A 69 2.87 -5.28 -0.52
C ASN A 69 2.56 -4.55 -1.83
N ALA A 70 1.52 -4.96 -2.56
CA ALA A 70 1.09 -4.28 -3.78
C ALA A 70 0.59 -2.85 -3.49
N VAL A 71 -0.22 -2.67 -2.45
CA VAL A 71 -0.72 -1.35 -2.04
C VAL A 71 0.44 -0.44 -1.61
N HIS A 72 1.41 -0.97 -0.86
CA HIS A 72 2.61 -0.22 -0.49
C HIS A 72 3.46 0.17 -1.71
N ALA A 73 3.59 -0.71 -2.70
CA ALA A 73 4.28 -0.38 -3.95
C ALA A 73 3.56 0.74 -4.72
N THR A 74 2.22 0.70 -4.80
CA THR A 74 1.43 1.77 -5.41
C THR A 74 1.62 3.10 -4.68
N ALA A 75 1.65 3.11 -3.35
CA ALA A 75 1.92 4.34 -2.59
C ALA A 75 3.33 4.89 -2.87
N ALA A 76 4.34 4.02 -2.98
CA ALA A 76 5.70 4.43 -3.34
C ALA A 76 5.78 5.04 -4.74
N ASP A 77 5.06 4.48 -5.72
CA ASP A 77 5.00 5.02 -7.08
C ASP A 77 4.32 6.39 -7.14
N ILE A 78 3.29 6.62 -6.31
CA ILE A 78 2.64 7.94 -6.18
C ILE A 78 3.63 8.96 -5.62
N VAL A 79 4.42 8.59 -4.60
CA VAL A 79 5.45 9.48 -4.04
C VAL A 79 6.52 9.79 -5.08
N ARG A 80 7.02 8.79 -5.82
CA ARG A 80 7.98 9.01 -6.90
C ARG A 80 7.43 9.95 -7.98
N SER A 81 6.18 9.75 -8.39
CA SER A 81 5.51 10.62 -9.37
C SER A 81 5.39 12.07 -8.89
N LYS A 82 5.11 12.26 -7.59
CA LYS A 82 5.09 13.58 -6.95
C LYS A 82 6.47 14.25 -7.03
N ASP A 83 7.53 13.51 -6.70
CA ASP A 83 8.89 14.05 -6.70
C ASP A 83 9.38 14.39 -8.12
N GLU A 84 9.10 13.52 -9.11
CA GLU A 84 9.39 13.80 -10.52
C GLU A 84 8.68 15.05 -11.03
N LEU A 85 7.42 15.26 -10.64
CA LEU A 85 6.68 16.46 -10.99
C LEU A 85 7.31 17.71 -10.36
N GLY A 86 7.67 17.66 -9.07
CA GLY A 86 8.37 18.75 -8.39
C GLY A 86 9.72 19.10 -9.00
N TYR A 87 10.50 18.11 -9.45
CA TYR A 87 11.75 18.34 -10.17
C TYR A 87 11.54 19.08 -11.50
N ARG A 88 10.59 18.61 -12.32
CA ARG A 88 10.26 19.24 -13.61
C ARG A 88 9.76 20.68 -13.44
N GLU A 89 9.04 20.96 -12.37
CA GLU A 89 8.60 22.32 -12.04
C GLU A 89 9.77 23.25 -11.70
N ASN A 90 10.75 22.77 -10.93
CA ASN A 90 11.92 23.58 -10.59
C ASN A 90 12.78 23.89 -11.83
N GLU A 91 12.93 22.92 -12.74
CA GLU A 91 13.63 23.11 -14.02
C GLU A 91 12.88 24.08 -14.95
N THR A 92 11.55 23.99 -15.02
CA THR A 92 10.74 24.85 -15.89
C THR A 92 10.58 26.26 -15.31
N GLY A 93 10.50 26.41 -13.99
CA GLY A 93 10.41 27.69 -13.29
C GLY A 93 11.67 28.54 -13.41
N GLN A 94 12.85 27.92 -13.50
CA GLN A 94 14.12 28.62 -13.76
C GLN A 94 14.25 29.10 -15.22
N GLY A 95 13.59 28.44 -16.18
CA GLY A 95 13.69 28.77 -17.61
C GLY A 95 12.99 30.06 -18.04
N PHE A 96 11.96 30.52 -17.30
CA PHE A 96 11.18 31.71 -17.66
C PHE A 96 11.61 33.00 -16.95
N GLY A 97 12.48 32.94 -15.94
CA GLY A 97 12.94 34.11 -15.18
C GLY A 97 14.04 34.95 -15.84
N GLY A 98 14.56 34.53 -17.01
CA GLY A 98 15.75 35.10 -17.65
C GLY A 98 15.54 35.93 -18.91
N VAL A 99 14.29 36.18 -19.35
CA VAL A 99 14.01 36.97 -20.56
C VAL A 99 13.30 38.27 -20.18
N GLY A 100 14.09 39.24 -19.70
CA GLY A 100 13.61 40.56 -19.31
C GLY A 100 14.77 41.48 -18.93
N GLY A 101 15.63 41.76 -19.92
CA GLY A 101 16.63 42.83 -19.90
C GLY A 101 16.30 43.87 -20.96
#